data_AF-A0A7X8KQ14-F1
#
_entry.id   AF-A0A7X8KQ14-F1
#
_cell.length_a   1.000
_cell.length_b   1.000
_cell.length_c   1.000
_cell.angle_alpha   90.00
_cell.angle_beta   90.00
_cell.angle_gamma   90.00
#
_symmetry.space_group_name_H-M   'P 1'
#
loop_
_entity.id
_entity.type
_entity.pdbx_description
1 polymer ?
#
loop_
_entity_poly.entity_id
_entity_poly.type
_entity_poly.pdbx_seq_one_letter_code
_entity_poly.pdbx_strand_id
1 'polypeptide(L)'
;MLSDLEKIKAAAPEEVEIVEHPLKGKTGGLYIDNNIVINSGLTDTEKICVLAEEIGHHQTSYGCIINAAKLESYKQELRARRWAVKYLISPADFLRAERAGVSGKAELADFLNVTEEFLSMTVGFFYKEYGDSLDLEGYIIYFDPLYVVPRTSYTHSVDGVTAIADIDTLSDEALREIQDFKRYVNGNKHKDWD
;
A
#
# COMPACT_ATOMS: atom_id res chain seq x y z
N MET A 1 -21.11 11.12 -10.39
CA MET A 1 -20.06 10.12 -10.15
C MET A 1 -19.93 10.01 -8.65
N LEU A 2 -20.06 8.80 -8.10
CA LEU A 2 -19.95 8.59 -6.65
C LEU A 2 -18.54 8.94 -6.16
N SER A 3 -18.44 9.51 -4.96
CA SER A 3 -17.15 9.67 -4.28
C SER A 3 -16.54 8.32 -3.93
N ASP A 4 -15.25 8.26 -3.64
CA ASP A 4 -14.60 6.99 -3.26
C ASP A 4 -15.18 6.43 -1.96
N LEU A 5 -15.51 7.30 -1.00
CA LEU A 5 -16.21 6.90 0.23
C LEU A 5 -17.58 6.28 -0.08
N GLU A 6 -18.36 6.87 -1.00
CA GLU A 6 -19.65 6.31 -1.42
C GLU A 6 -19.50 4.96 -2.13
N LYS A 7 -18.44 4.76 -2.92
CA LYS A 7 -18.14 3.47 -3.56
C LYS A 7 -17.84 2.39 -2.52
N ILE A 8 -17.05 2.69 -1.49
CA ILE A 8 -16.74 1.73 -0.43
C ILE A 8 -17.98 1.39 0.37
N LYS A 9 -18.81 2.39 0.72
CA LYS A 9 -20.11 2.14 1.37
C LYS A 9 -21.01 1.24 0.53
N ALA A 10 -21.07 1.46 -0.78
CA ALA A 10 -21.88 0.65 -1.70
C ALA A 10 -21.33 -0.77 -1.93
N ALA A 11 -20.03 -0.98 -1.70
CA ALA A 11 -19.36 -2.27 -1.83
C ALA A 11 -19.32 -3.08 -0.52
N ALA A 12 -19.79 -2.50 0.59
CA ALA A 12 -19.90 -3.21 1.86
C ALA A 12 -20.93 -4.37 1.76
N PRO A 13 -20.79 -5.42 2.59
CA PRO A 13 -21.76 -6.51 2.62
C PRO A 13 -23.18 -6.00 2.90
N GLU A 14 -24.19 -6.59 2.23
CA GLU A 14 -25.58 -6.12 2.29
C GLU A 14 -26.16 -6.16 3.70
N GLU A 15 -25.72 -7.09 4.53
CA GLU A 15 -26.13 -7.22 5.93
C GLU A 15 -25.51 -6.17 6.86
N VAL A 16 -24.50 -5.42 6.39
CA VAL A 16 -23.79 -4.44 7.20
C VAL A 16 -24.44 -3.07 7.08
N GLU A 17 -24.92 -2.55 8.21
CA GLU A 17 -25.41 -1.17 8.30
C GLU A 17 -24.26 -0.21 8.60
N ILE A 18 -24.11 0.84 7.79
CA ILE A 18 -23.07 1.86 7.96
C ILE A 18 -23.71 3.19 8.31
N VAL A 19 -23.37 3.73 9.49
CA VAL A 19 -23.85 5.02 9.96
C VAL A 19 -22.71 5.95 10.32
N GLU A 20 -22.88 7.24 10.05
CA GLU A 20 -21.97 8.26 10.55
C GLU A 20 -22.54 8.92 11.79
N HIS A 21 -21.79 8.91 12.88
CA HIS A 21 -22.20 9.52 14.14
C HIS A 21 -20.98 10.10 14.86
N PRO A 22 -21.08 11.26 15.56
CA PRO A 22 -19.99 11.74 16.39
C PRO A 22 -19.55 10.70 17.42
N LEU A 23 -18.28 10.30 17.40
CA LEU A 23 -17.69 9.41 18.41
C LEU A 23 -16.81 10.22 19.37
N LYS A 24 -16.79 9.82 20.65
CA LYS A 24 -15.97 10.50 21.68
C LYS A 24 -14.52 10.04 21.61
N GLY A 25 -13.60 10.96 21.86
CA GLY A 25 -12.17 10.64 21.96
C GLY A 25 -11.52 10.44 20.59
N LYS A 26 -10.59 9.48 20.51
CA LYS A 26 -9.81 9.18 19.31
C LYS A 26 -10.36 8.03 18.46
N THR A 27 -11.57 7.54 18.79
CA THR A 27 -12.19 6.43 18.06
C THR A 27 -12.63 6.92 16.68
N GLY A 28 -12.03 6.34 15.64
CA GLY A 28 -12.37 6.64 14.25
C GLY A 28 -13.60 5.87 13.77
N GLY A 29 -13.75 4.61 14.19
CA GLY A 29 -14.86 3.74 13.84
C GLY A 29 -15.10 2.65 14.87
N LEU A 30 -16.18 1.88 14.68
CA LEU A 30 -16.53 0.72 15.48
C LEU A 30 -17.42 -0.25 14.70
N TYR A 31 -17.01 -1.51 14.62
CA TYR A 31 -17.80 -2.63 14.14
C TYR A 31 -18.34 -3.48 15.30
N ILE A 32 -19.67 -3.67 15.37
CA ILE A 32 -20.35 -4.59 16.30
C ILE A 32 -21.58 -5.18 15.61
N ASP A 33 -21.73 -6.50 15.64
CA ASP A 33 -22.96 -7.22 15.21
C ASP A 33 -23.56 -6.69 13.90
N ASN A 34 -22.76 -6.69 12.82
CA ASN A 34 -23.13 -6.17 11.50
C ASN A 34 -23.45 -4.67 11.42
N ASN A 35 -23.07 -3.88 12.42
CA ASN A 35 -23.19 -2.43 12.40
C ASN A 35 -21.81 -1.80 12.41
N ILE A 36 -21.58 -0.86 11.49
CA ILE A 36 -20.39 -0.01 11.46
C ILE A 36 -20.80 1.41 11.78
N VAL A 37 -20.21 1.97 12.84
CA VAL A 37 -20.31 3.40 13.16
C VAL A 37 -19.00 4.07 12.80
N ILE A 38 -19.04 5.08 11.92
CA ILE A 38 -17.89 5.90 11.57
C ILE A 38 -18.02 7.26 12.25
N ASN A 39 -16.93 7.77 12.80
CA ASN A 39 -16.90 9.09 13.39
C ASN A 39 -17.14 10.18 12.33
N SER A 40 -18.25 10.90 12.45
CA SER A 40 -18.66 11.92 11.48
C SER A 40 -17.70 13.12 11.42
N GLY A 41 -16.85 13.30 12.44
CA GLY A 41 -15.85 14.38 12.49
C GLY A 41 -14.58 14.13 11.67
N LEU A 42 -14.43 12.94 11.07
CA LEU A 42 -13.31 12.61 10.20
C LEU A 42 -13.45 13.22 8.81
N THR A 43 -12.32 13.45 8.15
CA THR A 43 -12.24 13.73 6.71
C THR A 43 -12.64 12.50 5.89
N ASP A 44 -13.01 12.68 4.63
CA ASP A 44 -13.40 11.54 3.77
C ASP A 44 -12.27 10.52 3.61
N THR A 45 -11.02 10.96 3.49
CA THR A 45 -9.83 10.08 3.42
C THR A 45 -9.65 9.26 4.70
N GLU A 46 -9.84 9.88 5.87
CA GLU A 46 -9.83 9.16 7.15
C GLU A 46 -11.00 8.16 7.24
N LYS A 47 -12.20 8.55 6.81
CA LYS A 47 -13.37 7.67 6.77
C LYS A 47 -13.17 6.47 5.85
N ILE A 48 -12.51 6.66 4.71
CA ILE A 48 -12.16 5.58 3.77
C ILE A 48 -11.28 4.53 4.47
N CYS A 49 -10.20 4.98 5.12
CA CYS A 49 -9.27 4.10 5.83
C CYS A 49 -9.95 3.36 6.98
N VAL A 50 -10.70 4.10 7.82
CA VAL A 50 -11.45 3.53 8.94
C VAL A 50 -12.50 2.53 8.45
N LEU A 51 -13.30 2.88 7.45
CA LEU A 51 -14.37 2.03 6.96
C LEU A 51 -13.83 0.71 6.39
N ALA A 52 -12.71 0.76 5.66
CA ALA A 52 -12.06 -0.46 5.19
C ALA A 52 -11.61 -1.37 6.34
N GLU A 53 -11.10 -0.80 7.44
CA GLU A 53 -10.74 -1.55 8.65
C GLU A 53 -11.97 -2.19 9.33
N GLU A 54 -13.06 -1.43 9.50
CA GLU A 54 -14.30 -1.94 10.09
C GLU A 54 -14.98 -3.02 9.23
N ILE A 55 -14.95 -2.89 7.89
CA ILE A 55 -15.37 -3.99 7.00
C ILE A 55 -14.42 -5.18 7.16
N GLY A 56 -13.12 -4.95 7.31
CA GLY A 56 -12.15 -6.00 7.63
C GLY A 56 -12.47 -6.74 8.92
N HIS A 57 -12.96 -6.04 9.95
CA HIS A 57 -13.45 -6.68 11.17
C HIS A 57 -14.62 -7.61 10.88
N HIS A 58 -15.63 -7.18 10.12
CA HIS A 58 -16.74 -8.03 9.71
C HIS A 58 -16.25 -9.28 8.96
N GLN A 59 -15.35 -9.11 8.00
CA GLN A 59 -14.88 -10.18 7.12
C GLN A 59 -13.98 -11.21 7.82
N THR A 60 -13.30 -10.84 8.91
CA THR A 60 -12.25 -11.67 9.52
C THR A 60 -12.52 -12.11 10.95
N SER A 61 -13.54 -11.55 11.60
CA SER A 61 -13.90 -11.85 12.99
C SER A 61 -14.94 -12.96 13.07
N TYR A 62 -14.55 -14.20 12.75
CA TYR A 62 -15.37 -15.38 13.05
C TYR A 62 -15.04 -15.92 14.45
N GLY A 63 -16.06 -16.00 15.33
CA GLY A 63 -16.01 -16.71 16.61
C GLY A 63 -15.88 -15.82 17.85
N CYS A 64 -17.00 -15.69 18.59
CA CYS A 64 -17.15 -15.32 20.01
C CYS A 64 -16.21 -14.21 20.56
N ILE A 65 -16.67 -12.96 20.51
CA ILE A 65 -16.02 -11.76 21.08
C ILE A 65 -16.27 -11.65 22.61
N ILE A 66 -17.13 -12.49 23.17
CA ILE A 66 -17.70 -12.31 24.53
C ILE A 66 -16.65 -12.50 25.64
N ASN A 67 -15.45 -13.03 25.34
CA ASN A 67 -14.36 -13.11 26.33
C ASN A 67 -12.96 -13.29 25.69
N ALA A 68 -12.64 -12.52 24.63
CA ALA A 68 -11.33 -12.63 23.98
C ALA A 68 -10.22 -12.11 24.91
N ALA A 69 -9.24 -12.97 25.24
CA ALA A 69 -8.02 -12.52 25.88
C ALA A 69 -7.33 -11.45 25.00
N LYS A 70 -6.54 -10.55 25.62
CA LYS A 70 -5.84 -9.45 24.93
C LYS A 70 -5.11 -9.86 23.65
N LEU A 71 -4.59 -11.09 23.61
CA LEU A 71 -3.91 -11.65 22.43
C LEU A 71 -4.86 -11.90 21.24
N GLU A 72 -6.08 -12.39 21.49
CA GLU A 72 -7.04 -12.66 20.42
C GLU A 72 -7.59 -11.36 19.84
N SER A 73 -7.88 -10.35 20.67
CA SER A 73 -8.23 -9.00 20.17
C SER A 73 -7.12 -8.42 19.29
N TYR A 74 -5.86 -8.56 19.70
CA TYR A 74 -4.72 -8.11 18.89
C TYR A 74 -4.61 -8.85 17.55
N LYS A 75 -4.87 -10.17 17.51
CA LYS A 75 -4.88 -10.93 16.25
C LYS A 75 -6.04 -10.51 15.34
N GLN A 76 -7.21 -10.23 15.89
CA GLN A 76 -8.37 -9.75 15.13
C GLN A 76 -8.08 -8.39 14.51
N GLU A 77 -7.55 -7.46 15.29
CA GLU A 77 -7.09 -6.16 14.82
C GLU A 77 -6.10 -6.27 13.65
N LEU A 78 -5.08 -7.12 13.80
CA LEU A 78 -4.11 -7.35 12.72
C LEU A 78 -4.75 -7.96 11.47
N ARG A 79 -5.76 -8.82 11.61
CA ARG A 79 -6.46 -9.42 10.46
C ARG A 79 -7.32 -8.38 9.74
N ALA A 80 -8.05 -7.55 10.48
CA ALA A 80 -8.87 -6.48 9.93
C ALA A 80 -8.02 -5.48 9.15
N ARG A 81 -6.91 -5.01 9.74
CA ARG A 81 -5.95 -4.11 9.07
C ARG A 81 -5.35 -4.72 7.80
N ARG A 82 -4.94 -5.99 7.85
CA ARG A 82 -4.44 -6.70 6.66
C ARG A 82 -5.50 -6.81 5.56
N TRP A 83 -6.74 -7.04 5.95
CA TRP A 83 -7.86 -7.06 5.00
C TRP A 83 -8.04 -5.67 4.37
N ALA A 84 -8.05 -4.61 5.18
CA ALA A 84 -8.19 -3.23 4.72
C ALA A 84 -7.07 -2.83 3.74
N VAL A 85 -5.82 -3.17 4.04
CA VAL A 85 -4.68 -2.93 3.13
C VAL A 85 -4.92 -3.56 1.77
N LYS A 86 -5.25 -4.86 1.75
CA LYS A 86 -5.51 -5.59 0.49
C LYS A 86 -6.74 -5.09 -0.26
N TYR A 87 -7.68 -4.48 0.45
CA TYR A 87 -8.89 -3.92 -0.13
C TYR A 87 -8.64 -2.55 -0.78
N LEU A 88 -7.88 -1.68 -0.12
CA LEU A 88 -7.66 -0.31 -0.59
C LEU A 88 -6.48 -0.16 -1.55
N ILE A 89 -5.39 -0.91 -1.33
CA ILE A 89 -4.14 -0.71 -2.06
C ILE A 89 -3.61 -2.05 -2.57
N SER A 90 -3.31 -2.07 -3.86
CA SER A 90 -2.58 -3.13 -4.53
C SER A 90 -1.15 -2.68 -4.86
N PRO A 91 -0.20 -3.60 -5.03
CA PRO A 91 1.14 -3.24 -5.48
C PRO A 91 1.17 -2.48 -6.84
N ALA A 92 0.20 -2.75 -7.72
CA ALA A 92 0.07 -2.04 -9.00
C ALA A 92 -0.22 -0.54 -8.83
N ASP A 93 -0.77 -0.12 -7.68
CA ASP A 93 -1.08 1.28 -7.42
C ASP A 93 0.18 2.13 -7.23
N PHE A 94 1.27 1.54 -6.72
CA PHE A 94 2.58 2.21 -6.67
C PHE A 94 3.15 2.43 -8.08
N LEU A 95 2.93 1.51 -9.02
CA LEU A 95 3.29 1.71 -10.42
C LEU A 95 2.45 2.81 -11.07
N ARG A 96 1.15 2.90 -10.73
CA ARG A 96 0.28 3.98 -11.22
C ARG A 96 0.78 5.35 -10.72
N ALA A 97 1.15 5.44 -9.45
CA ALA A 97 1.74 6.64 -8.87
C ALA A 97 3.07 7.02 -9.55
N GLU A 98 3.97 6.07 -9.72
CA GLU A 98 5.25 6.29 -10.41
C GLU A 98 5.05 6.80 -11.84
N ARG A 99 4.16 6.17 -12.60
CA ARG A 99 3.82 6.58 -13.98
C ARG A 99 3.15 7.97 -14.03
N ALA A 100 2.46 8.38 -12.97
CA ALA A 100 1.88 9.71 -12.83
C ALA A 100 2.90 10.77 -12.36
N GLY A 101 4.14 10.37 -12.03
CA GLY A 101 5.18 11.26 -11.52
C GLY A 101 4.95 11.70 -10.08
N VAL A 102 4.14 10.94 -9.33
CA VAL A 102 3.83 11.20 -7.92
C VAL A 102 5.08 10.99 -7.09
N SER A 103 5.31 11.92 -6.18
CA SER A 103 6.60 12.10 -5.56
C SER A 103 6.39 12.32 -4.06
N GLY A 104 6.80 11.32 -3.27
CA GLY A 104 6.85 11.44 -1.82
C GLY A 104 5.64 10.98 -1.07
N LYS A 105 5.83 10.84 0.26
CA LYS A 105 4.86 10.16 1.11
C LYS A 105 3.50 10.87 1.15
N ALA A 106 3.49 12.19 1.33
CA ALA A 106 2.25 12.96 1.39
C ALA A 106 1.52 12.95 0.04
N GLU A 107 2.23 13.20 -1.07
CA GLU A 107 1.64 13.17 -2.41
C GLU A 107 1.14 11.77 -2.79
N LEU A 108 1.86 10.72 -2.37
CA LEU A 108 1.45 9.33 -2.58
C LEU A 108 0.21 8.98 -1.76
N ALA A 109 0.14 9.40 -0.50
CA ALA A 109 -1.04 9.19 0.33
C ALA A 109 -2.27 9.89 -0.28
N ASP A 110 -2.11 11.14 -0.74
CA ASP A 110 -3.16 11.89 -1.43
C ASP A 110 -3.57 11.22 -2.75
N PHE A 111 -2.62 10.78 -3.56
CA PHE A 111 -2.88 10.09 -4.84
C PHE A 111 -3.63 8.77 -4.65
N LEU A 112 -3.29 8.02 -3.60
CA LEU A 112 -3.95 6.76 -3.23
C LEU A 112 -5.23 6.96 -2.42
N ASN A 113 -5.55 8.22 -2.07
CA ASN A 113 -6.69 8.60 -1.23
C ASN A 113 -6.74 7.83 0.10
N VAL A 114 -5.59 7.76 0.78
CA VAL A 114 -5.43 7.17 2.11
C VAL A 114 -4.67 8.10 3.04
N THR A 115 -4.72 7.87 4.34
CA THR A 115 -3.88 8.61 5.28
C THR A 115 -2.41 8.18 5.19
N GLU A 116 -1.49 9.06 5.55
CA GLU A 116 -0.06 8.72 5.64
C GLU A 116 0.22 7.56 6.62
N GLU A 117 -0.57 7.46 7.70
CA GLU A 117 -0.48 6.36 8.67
C GLU A 117 -0.86 5.03 8.02
N PHE A 118 -1.97 5.01 7.27
CA PHE A 118 -2.42 3.85 6.52
C PHE A 118 -1.41 3.46 5.42
N LEU A 119 -0.82 4.44 4.73
CA LEU A 119 0.23 4.21 3.75
C LEU A 119 1.47 3.55 4.40
N SER A 120 1.96 4.08 5.53
CA SER A 120 3.07 3.47 6.25
C SER A 120 2.77 2.04 6.71
N MET A 121 1.55 1.79 7.19
CA MET A 121 1.08 0.43 7.52
C MET A 121 1.09 -0.49 6.30
N THR A 122 0.62 0.00 5.15
CA THR A 122 0.55 -0.73 3.89
C THR A 122 1.94 -1.14 3.39
N VAL A 123 2.90 -0.21 3.39
CA VAL A 123 4.29 -0.51 3.01
C VAL A 123 4.89 -1.58 3.92
N GLY A 124 4.71 -1.43 5.25
CA GLY A 124 5.19 -2.43 6.20
C GLY A 124 4.48 -3.79 6.08
N PHE A 125 3.24 -3.82 5.58
CA PHE A 125 2.54 -5.06 5.26
C PHE A 125 3.15 -5.73 4.03
N PHE A 126 3.36 -4.98 2.94
CA PHE A 126 3.97 -5.52 1.73
C PHE A 126 5.42 -5.95 1.92
N TYR A 127 6.20 -5.24 2.74
CA TYR A 127 7.52 -5.70 3.16
C TYR A 127 7.47 -7.08 3.82
N LYS A 128 6.49 -7.33 4.70
CA LYS A 128 6.32 -8.64 5.36
C LYS A 128 5.81 -9.73 4.42
N GLU A 129 5.09 -9.35 3.36
CA GLU A 129 4.50 -10.28 2.40
C GLU A 129 5.49 -10.67 1.28
N TYR A 130 6.26 -9.71 0.77
CA TYR A 130 7.14 -9.88 -0.39
C TYR A 130 8.64 -9.81 -0.06
N GLY A 131 9.01 -9.36 1.13
CA GLY A 131 10.40 -9.07 1.49
C GLY A 131 10.83 -7.67 1.05
N ASP A 132 12.10 -7.52 0.71
CA ASP A 132 12.69 -6.20 0.41
C ASP A 132 12.12 -5.56 -0.87
N SER A 133 11.70 -6.38 -1.85
CA SER A 133 11.17 -5.90 -3.12
C SER A 133 10.18 -6.85 -3.79
N LEU A 134 9.43 -6.32 -4.76
CA LEU A 134 8.51 -7.04 -5.63
C LEU A 134 8.74 -6.66 -7.10
N ASP A 135 8.98 -7.66 -7.94
CA ASP A 135 8.94 -7.50 -9.40
C ASP A 135 7.49 -7.53 -9.88
N LEU A 136 7.08 -6.49 -10.59
CA LEU A 136 5.74 -6.34 -11.12
C LEU A 136 5.75 -5.54 -12.43
N GLU A 137 5.17 -6.10 -13.50
CA GLU A 137 4.99 -5.42 -14.79
C GLU A 137 6.26 -4.74 -15.37
N GLY A 138 7.44 -5.34 -15.16
CA GLY A 138 8.69 -4.75 -15.63
C GLY A 138 9.17 -3.57 -14.79
N TYR A 139 8.68 -3.44 -13.56
CA TYR A 139 9.18 -2.55 -12.52
C TYR A 139 9.57 -3.37 -11.29
N ILE A 140 10.46 -2.82 -10.47
CA ILE A 140 10.79 -3.33 -9.14
C ILE A 140 10.30 -2.30 -8.13
N ILE A 141 9.45 -2.75 -7.20
CA ILE A 141 8.98 -1.97 -6.05
C ILE A 141 9.85 -2.36 -4.87
N TYR A 142 10.55 -1.42 -4.26
CA TYR A 142 11.25 -1.61 -2.98
C TYR A 142 10.36 -1.09 -1.86
N PHE A 143 10.34 -1.77 -0.72
CA PHE A 143 9.49 -1.39 0.43
C PHE A 143 10.28 -0.77 1.59
N ASP A 144 11.62 -0.85 1.59
CA ASP A 144 12.49 -0.25 2.60
C ASP A 144 13.85 0.21 2.01
N PRO A 145 14.03 1.51 1.70
CA PRO A 145 13.00 2.55 1.64
C PRO A 145 12.01 2.30 0.49
N LEU A 146 10.85 2.96 0.51
CA LEU A 146 9.84 2.85 -0.56
C LEU A 146 10.29 3.60 -1.82
N TYR A 147 10.48 2.89 -2.93
CA TYR A 147 10.66 3.48 -4.26
C TYR A 147 10.35 2.47 -5.37
N VAL A 148 10.00 2.97 -6.56
CA VAL A 148 9.65 2.15 -7.73
C VAL A 148 10.61 2.49 -8.87
N VAL A 149 11.18 1.48 -9.53
CA VAL A 149 12.10 1.67 -10.66
C VAL A 149 11.80 0.72 -11.80
N PRO A 150 11.99 1.12 -13.07
CA PRO A 150 11.92 0.19 -14.19
C PRO A 150 12.95 -0.95 -14.03
N ARG A 151 12.50 -2.18 -14.27
CA ARG A 151 13.39 -3.34 -14.39
C ARG A 151 14.25 -3.13 -15.62
N THR A 152 15.50 -2.75 -15.40
CA THR A 152 16.46 -2.52 -16.47
C THR A 152 16.99 -3.88 -16.90
N SER A 153 16.64 -4.31 -18.12
CA SER A 153 17.30 -5.43 -18.78
C SER A 153 18.51 -4.87 -19.54
N TYR A 154 19.70 -5.39 -19.23
CA TYR A 154 20.90 -5.08 -20.00
C TYR A 154 21.00 -6.07 -21.16
N THR A 155 21.09 -5.55 -22.38
CA THR A 155 21.39 -6.34 -23.58
C THR A 155 22.81 -6.02 -24.02
N HIS A 156 23.75 -6.91 -23.72
CA HIS A 156 25.06 -6.89 -24.34
C HIS A 156 25.02 -7.78 -25.58
N SER A 157 25.39 -7.23 -26.73
CA SER A 157 25.54 -8.01 -27.96
C SER A 157 27.03 -8.28 -28.16
N VAL A 158 27.45 -9.54 -28.01
CA VAL A 158 28.80 -9.99 -28.43
C VAL A 158 28.61 -10.83 -29.68
N ASP A 159 29.25 -10.44 -30.78
CA ASP A 159 29.30 -11.20 -32.04
C ASP A 159 27.93 -11.69 -32.59
N GLY A 160 26.89 -10.86 -32.44
CA GLY A 160 25.55 -11.14 -32.96
C GLY A 160 24.70 -12.11 -32.12
N VAL A 161 25.17 -12.48 -30.92
CA VAL A 161 24.39 -13.24 -29.93
C VAL A 161 23.89 -12.26 -28.87
N THR A 162 22.56 -12.14 -28.73
CA THR A 162 21.94 -11.34 -27.68
C THR A 162 21.76 -12.21 -26.43
N ALA A 163 22.51 -11.92 -25.37
CA ALA A 163 22.24 -12.46 -24.05
C ALA A 163 21.38 -11.44 -23.28
N ILE A 164 20.25 -11.88 -22.76
CA ILE A 164 19.45 -11.12 -21.80
C ILE A 164 19.96 -11.53 -20.41
N ALA A 165 20.58 -10.59 -19.70
CA ALA A 165 21.01 -10.81 -18.32
C ALA A 165 20.19 -9.92 -17.38
N ASP A 166 19.71 -10.49 -16.28
CA ASP A 166 19.19 -9.71 -15.17
C ASP A 166 20.34 -8.86 -14.59
N ILE A 167 20.07 -7.61 -14.23
CA ILE A 167 21.12 -6.69 -13.71
C ILE A 167 21.86 -7.28 -12.50
N ASP A 168 21.19 -8.13 -11.72
CA ASP A 168 21.73 -8.83 -10.55
C ASP A 168 22.71 -9.96 -10.91
N THR A 169 22.85 -10.30 -12.20
CA THR A 169 23.77 -11.32 -12.73
C THR A 169 24.95 -10.73 -13.51
N LEU A 170 25.07 -9.40 -13.55
CA LEU A 170 26.13 -8.71 -14.27
C LEU A 170 27.46 -8.78 -13.51
N SER A 171 28.56 -8.82 -14.28
CA SER A 171 29.90 -8.72 -13.70
C SER A 171 30.11 -7.37 -13.02
N ASP A 172 31.01 -7.32 -12.03
CA ASP A 172 31.39 -6.11 -11.30
C ASP A 172 31.86 -4.95 -12.22
N GLU A 173 32.25 -5.26 -13.45
CA GLU A 173 32.67 -4.30 -14.47
C GLU A 173 31.47 -3.67 -15.17
N ALA A 174 30.49 -4.48 -15.59
CA ALA A 174 29.24 -3.98 -16.16
C ALA A 174 28.40 -3.20 -15.13
N LEU A 175 28.44 -3.60 -13.85
CA LEU A 175 27.83 -2.85 -12.76
C LEU A 175 28.47 -1.47 -12.55
N ARG A 176 29.79 -1.33 -12.74
CA ARG A 176 30.49 -0.04 -12.64
C ARG A 176 30.10 0.91 -13.76
N GLU A 177 30.05 0.43 -15.00
CA GLU A 177 29.61 1.25 -16.14
C GLU A 177 28.16 1.74 -15.95
N ILE A 178 27.29 0.87 -15.43
CA ILE A 178 25.90 1.24 -15.09
C ILE A 178 25.86 2.24 -13.94
N GLN A 179 26.68 2.08 -12.90
CA GLN A 179 26.75 3.03 -11.79
C GLN A 179 27.26 4.40 -12.25
N ASP A 180 28.23 4.46 -13.16
CA ASP A 180 28.74 5.70 -13.73
C ASP A 180 27.69 6.39 -14.62
N PHE A 181 26.90 5.62 -15.39
CA PHE A 181 25.75 6.14 -16.13
C PHE A 181 24.64 6.64 -15.20
N LYS A 182 24.30 5.89 -14.14
CA LYS A 182 23.33 6.32 -13.13
C LYS A 182 23.79 7.59 -12.41
N ARG A 183 25.07 7.75 -12.10
CA ARG A 183 25.63 9.01 -11.55
C ARG A 183 25.51 10.18 -12.52
N TYR A 184 25.73 9.95 -13.81
CA TYR A 184 25.53 10.95 -14.86
C TYR A 184 24.05 11.40 -14.97
N VAL A 185 23.11 10.45 -14.86
CA VAL A 185 21.67 10.75 -14.92
C VAL A 185 21.17 11.38 -13.61
N ASN A 186 21.58 10.87 -12.45
CA ASN A 186 21.17 11.37 -11.13
C ASN A 186 21.81 12.72 -10.79
N GLY A 187 23.01 13.02 -11.30
CA GLY A 187 23.57 14.38 -11.26
C GLY A 187 22.67 15.45 -11.90
N ASN A 188 21.68 15.03 -12.70
CA ASN A 188 20.67 15.90 -13.30
C ASN A 188 19.27 15.76 -12.67
N LYS A 189 19.05 14.85 -11.71
CA LYS A 189 17.77 14.62 -11.02
C LYS A 189 18.00 14.01 -9.63
N HIS A 190 18.27 14.83 -8.62
CA HIS A 190 18.19 14.39 -7.23
C HIS A 190 17.04 15.11 -6.53
N LYS A 191 16.06 14.32 -6.07
CA LYS A 191 15.25 14.63 -4.89
C LYS A 191 15.07 13.31 -4.15
N ASP A 192 15.90 13.14 -3.14
CA ASP A 192 15.85 12.03 -2.20
C ASP A 192 14.73 12.28 -1.19
N TRP A 193 14.03 11.21 -0.80
CA TRP A 193 12.89 11.22 0.11
C TRP A 193 13.36 10.96 1.54
N ASP A 194 13.78 12.04 2.22
CA ASP A 194 13.93 12.09 3.69
C ASP A 194 12.66 12.62 4.36
#